data_AF-K1TVK7-F1
#
_entry.id   AF-K1TVK7-F1
#
_cell.length_a   1.000
_cell.length_b   1.000
_cell.length_c   1.000
_cell.angle_alpha   90.00
_cell.angle_beta   90.00
_cell.angle_gamma   90.00
#
_symmetry.space_group_name_H-M   'P 1'
#
loop_
_entity.id
_entity.type
_entity.pdbx_description
1 polymer ?
#
loop_
_entity_poly.entity_id
_entity_poly.type
_entity_poly.pdbx_seq_one_letter_code
_entity_poly.pdbx_strand_id
1 'polypeptide(L)'
;MWITGFDVPCLTYLYNDKPLKKHLLIQTISRVNRVYPGKKFGMVIDYIGIRDNMREAIKIYGGDTSVAPTEDDVEQATQVFREELEILKTMFTGYDLKPFLNPNGDPVERYCLLAKAAEYV
;
A
#
# COMPACT_ATOMS: atom_id res chain seq x y z
N MET A 1 -32.07 2.62 -2.10
CA MET A 1 -31.24 3.57 -1.34
C MET A 1 -30.96 2.96 0.02
N TRP A 2 -29.80 2.32 0.21
CA TRP A 2 -29.40 1.63 1.46
C TRP A 2 -28.19 2.33 2.12
N ILE A 3 -28.10 3.65 1.98
CA ILE A 3 -26.96 4.44 2.44
C ILE A 3 -27.14 4.87 3.91
N THR A 4 -28.29 4.60 4.53
CA THR A 4 -28.55 4.76 5.96
C THR A 4 -29.27 3.51 6.50
N GLY A 5 -28.79 2.94 7.61
CA GLY A 5 -29.43 1.80 8.31
C GLY A 5 -29.15 0.39 7.78
N PHE A 6 -28.47 0.23 6.64
CA PHE A 6 -28.08 -1.09 6.12
C PHE A 6 -26.70 -1.51 6.68
N ASP A 7 -26.69 -2.53 7.53
CA ASP A 7 -25.49 -3.08 8.17
C ASP A 7 -25.45 -4.60 7.93
N VAL A 8 -24.45 -5.05 7.17
CA VAL A 8 -24.27 -6.46 6.83
C VAL A 8 -22.81 -6.83 7.13
N PRO A 9 -22.54 -7.51 8.26
CA PRO A 9 -21.17 -7.81 8.69
C PRO A 9 -20.34 -8.58 7.65
N CYS A 10 -20.98 -9.47 6.89
CA CYS A 10 -20.33 -10.25 5.83
C CYS A 10 -20.09 -9.49 4.50
N LEU A 11 -20.40 -8.19 4.44
CA LEU A 11 -20.21 -7.38 3.23
C LEU A 11 -18.71 -7.15 2.98
N THR A 12 -18.16 -7.75 1.92
CA THR A 12 -16.73 -7.65 1.57
C THR A 12 -16.45 -6.66 0.46
N TYR A 13 -17.34 -6.53 -0.54
CA TYR A 13 -17.09 -5.72 -1.73
C TYR A 13 -18.10 -4.57 -1.81
N LEU A 14 -17.60 -3.36 -2.02
CA LEU A 14 -18.41 -2.17 -2.28
C LEU A 14 -17.97 -1.53 -3.58
N TYR A 15 -18.88 -1.46 -4.54
CA TYR A 15 -18.71 -0.74 -5.78
C TYR A 15 -19.24 0.68 -5.62
N ASN A 16 -18.38 1.67 -5.79
CA ASN A 16 -18.72 3.08 -5.67
C ASN A 16 -18.77 3.74 -7.05
N ASP A 17 -19.97 4.18 -7.40
CA ASP A 17 -20.26 5.00 -8.59
C ASP A 17 -20.91 6.35 -8.19
N LYS A 18 -20.68 6.80 -6.95
CA LYS A 18 -21.17 8.11 -6.48
C LYS A 18 -20.04 8.95 -5.88
N PRO A 19 -20.07 10.28 -6.07
CA PRO A 19 -19.11 11.15 -5.42
C PRO A 19 -19.38 11.18 -3.92
N LEU A 20 -18.60 10.41 -3.16
CA LEU A 20 -18.63 10.39 -1.69
C LEU A 20 -17.68 11.45 -1.14
N LYS A 21 -18.15 12.22 -0.14
CA LYS A 21 -17.37 13.30 0.50
C LYS A 21 -17.53 13.26 2.02
N LYS A 22 -16.48 13.65 2.74
CA LYS A 22 -16.48 13.90 4.20
C LYS A 22 -17.08 12.72 5.00
N HIS A 23 -18.04 13.00 5.87
CA HIS A 23 -18.69 12.04 6.75
C HIS A 23 -19.35 10.87 6.00
N LEU A 24 -19.94 11.12 4.82
CA LEU A 24 -20.62 10.09 4.04
C LEU A 24 -19.64 9.01 3.55
N LEU A 25 -18.41 9.43 3.22
CA LEU A 25 -17.35 8.52 2.78
C LEU A 25 -16.93 7.58 3.91
N ILE A 26 -16.68 8.12 5.11
CA ILE A 26 -16.30 7.30 6.27
C ILE A 26 -17.43 6.35 6.67
N GLN A 27 -18.67 6.84 6.75
CA GLN A 27 -19.81 5.99 7.06
C GLN A 27 -19.98 4.84 6.06
N THR A 28 -19.70 5.10 4.78
CA THR A 28 -19.81 4.11 3.73
C THR A 28 -18.68 3.07 3.81
N ILE A 29 -17.43 3.51 4.01
CA ILE A 29 -16.26 2.62 4.14
C ILE A 29 -16.35 1.77 5.40
N SER A 30 -16.77 2.34 6.54
CA SER A 30 -16.88 1.63 7.82
C SER A 30 -17.87 0.45 7.78
N ARG A 31 -18.82 0.45 6.84
CA ARG A 31 -19.75 -0.69 6.64
C ARG A 31 -19.05 -1.91 6.07
N VAL A 32 -18.12 -1.67 5.15
CA VAL A 32 -17.34 -2.72 4.49
C VAL A 32 -16.23 -3.21 5.42
N ASN A 33 -15.88 -2.44 6.45
CA ASN A 33 -14.87 -2.79 7.45
C ASN A 33 -15.42 -3.49 8.72
N ARG A 34 -16.65 -4.04 8.69
CA ARG A 34 -17.16 -4.86 9.79
C ARG A 34 -16.40 -6.19 9.88
N VAL A 35 -15.99 -6.57 11.09
CA VAL A 35 -15.35 -7.87 11.37
C VAL A 35 -16.39 -8.98 11.23
N TYR A 36 -16.05 -10.03 10.49
CA TYR A 36 -16.90 -11.21 10.29
C TYR A 36 -16.04 -12.48 10.14
N PRO A 37 -16.43 -13.63 10.70
CA PRO A 37 -15.68 -14.87 10.55
C PRO A 37 -15.43 -15.22 9.08
N GLY A 38 -14.17 -15.50 8.72
CA GLY A 38 -13.76 -15.81 7.34
C GLY A 38 -13.52 -14.59 6.43
N LYS A 39 -13.80 -13.37 6.91
CA LYS A 39 -13.54 -12.12 6.18
C LYS A 39 -12.24 -11.47 6.68
N LYS A 40 -11.25 -11.38 5.78
CA LYS A 40 -9.94 -10.80 6.10
C LYS A 40 -9.87 -9.29 5.94
N PHE A 41 -10.65 -8.73 5.01
CA PHE A 41 -10.63 -7.31 4.68
C PHE A 41 -11.96 -6.87 4.06
N GLY A 42 -12.13 -5.56 3.94
CA GLY A 42 -13.15 -4.93 3.13
C GLY A 42 -12.51 -4.30 1.88
N MET A 43 -13.11 -4.51 0.71
CA MET A 43 -12.65 -3.98 -0.58
C MET A 43 -13.62 -2.94 -1.12
N VAL A 44 -13.09 -1.76 -1.45
CA VAL A 44 -13.85 -0.68 -2.09
C VAL A 44 -13.32 -0.49 -3.51
N ILE A 45 -14.18 -0.73 -4.50
CA ILE A 45 -13.91 -0.51 -5.91
C ILE A 45 -14.50 0.84 -6.27
N ASP A 46 -13.66 1.79 -6.65
CA ASP A 46 -14.07 3.16 -6.91
C ASP A 46 -13.85 3.54 -8.38
N TYR A 47 -14.92 3.99 -9.04
CA TYR A 47 -14.90 4.39 -10.45
C TYR A 47 -14.71 5.91 -10.64
N ILE A 48 -14.79 6.71 -9.57
CA ILE A 48 -14.82 8.19 -9.66
C ILE A 48 -13.50 8.84 -9.21
N GLY A 49 -12.75 8.23 -8.30
CA GLY A 49 -11.51 8.77 -7.76
C GLY A 49 -11.70 9.50 -6.41
N ILE A 50 -12.20 8.80 -5.39
CA ILE A 50 -12.45 9.31 -4.03
C ILE A 50 -11.19 9.34 -3.15
N ARG A 51 -10.02 8.96 -3.68
CA ARG A 51 -8.76 8.83 -2.91
C ARG A 51 -8.42 10.09 -2.12
N ASP A 52 -8.51 11.26 -2.74
CA ASP A 52 -8.12 12.51 -2.10
C ASP A 52 -9.15 12.93 -1.05
N ASN A 53 -10.44 12.74 -1.32
CA ASN A 53 -11.52 12.91 -0.34
C ASN A 53 -11.35 11.95 0.85
N MET A 54 -10.86 10.73 0.60
CA MET A 54 -10.59 9.73 1.63
C MET A 54 -9.41 10.15 2.51
N ARG A 55 -8.32 10.64 1.94
CA ARG A 55 -7.19 11.18 2.70
C ARG A 55 -7.61 12.36 3.58
N GLU A 56 -8.39 13.29 3.03
CA GLU A 56 -8.91 14.43 3.78
C GLU A 56 -9.84 13.98 4.90
N ALA A 57 -10.75 13.03 4.62
CA ALA A 57 -11.66 12.51 5.63
C ALA A 57 -10.91 11.76 6.73
N ILE A 58 -9.95 10.91 6.42
CA ILE A 58 -9.19 10.20 7.47
C ILE A 58 -8.37 11.20 8.30
N LYS A 59 -7.81 12.26 7.70
CA LYS A 59 -7.12 13.31 8.47
C LYS A 59 -8.05 14.02 9.47
N ILE A 60 -9.31 14.25 9.11
CA ILE A 60 -10.29 14.93 9.97
C ILE A 60 -10.79 14.02 11.09
N TYR A 61 -10.96 12.73 10.83
CA TYR A 61 -11.64 11.80 11.72
C TYR A 61 -10.72 10.75 12.37
N GLY A 62 -9.46 10.66 11.96
CA GLY A 62 -8.45 9.72 12.47
C GLY A 62 -7.77 10.13 13.76
N GLY A 63 -8.08 11.33 14.29
CA GLY A 63 -7.36 11.91 15.43
C GLY A 63 -5.92 12.29 15.05
N ASP A 64 -5.19 12.94 15.96
CA ASP A 64 -3.78 13.34 15.78
C ASP A 64 -2.81 12.18 15.48
N THR A 65 -3.31 10.94 15.41
CA THR A 65 -2.61 9.81 14.82
C THR A 65 -2.71 9.92 13.31
N SER A 66 -1.74 10.62 12.74
CA SER A 66 -1.47 10.61 11.32
C SER A 66 -1.66 9.21 10.74
N VAL A 67 -2.30 9.09 9.58
CA VAL A 67 -2.21 7.92 8.69
C VAL A 67 -0.78 7.73 8.14
N ALA A 68 0.18 8.47 8.70
CA ALA A 68 1.59 8.16 8.52
C ALA A 68 1.85 6.87 9.30
N PRO A 69 2.72 6.00 8.79
CA PRO A 69 3.17 4.86 9.58
C PRO A 69 3.64 5.38 10.94
N THR A 70 3.18 4.75 12.01
CA THR A 70 3.69 5.03 13.36
C THR A 70 5.19 4.73 13.41
N GLU A 71 5.91 5.23 14.42
CA GLU A 71 7.33 4.88 14.58
C GLU A 71 7.53 3.36 14.59
N ASP A 72 6.63 2.63 15.25
CA ASP A 72 6.59 1.16 15.26
C ASP A 72 6.41 0.55 13.86
N ASP A 73 5.53 1.12 13.02
CA ASP A 73 5.33 0.65 11.63
C ASP A 73 6.58 0.89 10.78
N VAL A 74 7.26 2.02 10.98
CA VAL A 74 8.52 2.35 10.28
C VAL A 74 9.63 1.40 10.74
N GLU A 75 9.73 1.12 12.03
CA GLU A 75 10.72 0.19 12.57
C GLU A 75 10.51 -1.23 12.04
N GLN A 76 9.26 -1.73 12.06
CA GLN A 76 8.93 -3.05 11.50
C GLN A 76 9.24 -3.14 10.00
N ALA A 77 8.83 -2.13 9.22
CA ALA A 77 9.13 -2.08 7.80
C ALA A 77 10.65 -2.03 7.54
N THR A 78 11.39 -1.29 8.37
CA THR A 78 12.85 -1.19 8.28
C THR A 78 13.53 -2.52 8.62
N GLN A 79 13.01 -3.25 9.61
CA GLN A 79 13.53 -4.56 9.96
C GLN A 79 13.35 -5.56 8.81
N VAL A 80 12.12 -5.71 8.31
CA VAL A 80 11.81 -6.59 7.16
C VAL A 80 12.66 -6.19 5.96
N PHE A 81 12.79 -4.90 5.68
CA PHE A 81 13.62 -4.41 4.58
C PHE A 81 15.09 -4.81 4.74
N ARG A 82 15.65 -4.73 5.95
CA ARG A 82 17.04 -5.16 6.20
C ARG A 82 17.22 -6.67 6.01
N GLU A 83 16.27 -7.48 6.48
CA GLU A 83 16.31 -8.93 6.33
C GLU A 83 16.35 -9.32 4.84
N GLU A 84 15.44 -8.77 4.03
CA GLU A 84 15.41 -8.99 2.58
C GLU A 84 16.69 -8.49 1.89
N LEU A 85 17.25 -7.36 2.36
CA LEU A 85 18.48 -6.79 1.79
C LEU A 85 19.70 -7.69 2.09
N GLU A 86 19.77 -8.31 3.26
CA GLU A 86 20.83 -9.29 3.58
C GLU A 86 20.71 -10.57 2.74
N ILE A 87 19.50 -11.03 2.45
CA ILE A 87 19.26 -12.15 1.52
C ILE A 87 19.81 -11.78 0.14
N LEU A 88 19.43 -10.60 -0.38
CA LEU A 88 19.92 -10.11 -1.67
C LEU A 88 21.45 -9.99 -1.71
N LYS A 89 22.08 -9.42 -0.67
CA LYS A 89 23.55 -9.35 -0.60
C LYS A 89 24.20 -10.72 -0.66
N THR A 90 23.59 -11.72 -0.03
CA THR A 90 24.09 -13.10 -0.05
C THR A 90 23.99 -13.71 -1.44
N MET A 91 22.86 -13.51 -2.14
CA MET A 91 22.66 -13.96 -3.52
C MET A 91 23.64 -13.31 -4.51
N PHE A 92 23.97 -12.04 -4.31
CA PHE A 92 24.90 -11.30 -5.18
C PHE A 92 26.38 -11.37 -4.73
N THR A 93 26.75 -12.37 -3.91
CA THR A 93 28.14 -12.53 -3.44
C THR A 93 29.09 -12.82 -4.60
N GLY A 94 29.86 -11.81 -5.03
CA GLY A 94 30.83 -11.91 -6.13
C GLY A 94 30.42 -11.18 -7.41
N TYR A 95 29.23 -10.56 -7.45
CA TYR A 95 28.80 -9.68 -8.53
C TYR A 95 29.03 -8.21 -8.16
N ASP A 96 29.80 -7.47 -8.97
CA ASP A 96 30.07 -6.06 -8.71
C ASP A 96 28.88 -5.18 -9.12
N LEU A 97 28.14 -4.68 -8.13
CA LEU A 97 26.99 -3.77 -8.32
C LEU A 97 27.41 -2.30 -8.44
N LYS A 98 28.68 -1.94 -8.18
CA LYS A 98 29.15 -0.54 -8.25
C LYS A 98 28.89 0.14 -9.59
N PRO A 99 29.07 -0.52 -10.76
CA PRO A 99 28.78 0.09 -12.06
C PRO A 99 27.29 0.40 -12.24
N PHE A 100 26.41 -0.44 -11.68
CA PHE A 100 24.97 -0.23 -11.74
C PHE A 100 24.51 0.95 -10.86
N LEU A 101 25.13 1.13 -9.69
CA LEU A 101 24.76 2.18 -8.73
C LEU A 101 25.30 3.57 -9.08
N ASN A 102 26.15 3.70 -10.09
CA ASN A 102 26.68 4.99 -10.53
C ASN A 102 25.57 5.88 -11.13
N PRO A 103 25.22 7.03 -10.51
CA PRO A 103 24.18 7.93 -11.00
C PRO A 103 24.49 8.53 -12.37
N ASN A 104 25.78 8.69 -12.69
CA ASN A 104 26.28 9.29 -13.92
C ASN A 104 26.69 8.23 -14.97
N GLY A 105 26.37 6.95 -14.74
CA GLY A 105 26.68 5.87 -15.68
C GLY A 105 25.78 5.88 -16.92
N ASP A 106 26.24 5.26 -18.01
CA ASP A 106 25.46 5.11 -19.23
C ASP A 106 24.18 4.27 -18.97
N PRO A 107 22.98 4.77 -19.30
CA PRO A 107 21.73 4.01 -19.18
C PRO A 107 21.77 2.63 -19.86
N VAL A 108 22.49 2.50 -20.99
CA VAL A 108 22.58 1.23 -21.72
C VAL A 108 23.39 0.20 -20.93
N GLU A 109 24.51 0.62 -20.34
CA GLU A 109 25.33 -0.25 -19.47
C GLU A 109 24.54 -0.71 -18.25
N ARG A 110 23.76 0.18 -17.62
CA ARG A 110 22.89 -0.17 -16.48
C ARG A 110 21.83 -1.20 -16.84
N TYR A 111 21.22 -1.07 -18.02
CA TYR A 111 20.27 -2.05 -18.53
C TYR A 111 20.92 -3.43 -18.78
N CYS A 112 22.12 -3.45 -19.38
CA CYS A 112 22.85 -4.69 -19.60
C CYS A 112 23.26 -5.36 -18.28
N LEU A 113 23.67 -4.57 -17.28
CA LEU A 113 23.99 -5.07 -15.94
C LEU A 113 22.77 -5.62 -15.20
N LEU A 114 21.57 -5.07 -15.43
CA LEU A 114 20.31 -5.62 -14.91
C LEU A 114 20.02 -7.01 -15.51
N ALA A 115 20.16 -7.15 -16.82
CA ALA A 115 19.97 -8.44 -17.49
C ALA A 115 20.98 -9.48 -16.98
N LYS A 116 22.25 -9.11 -16.85
CA LYS A 116 23.31 -9.99 -16.30
C LYS A 116 23.08 -10.34 -14.84
N ALA A 117 22.59 -9.40 -14.03
CA ALA A 117 22.24 -9.64 -12.63
C ALA A 117 21.08 -10.63 -12.50
N ALA A 118 20.10 -10.56 -13.39
CA ALA A 118 18.97 -11.49 -13.43
C ALA A 118 19.38 -12.92 -13.86
N GLU A 119 20.45 -13.07 -14.64
CA GLU A 119 21.02 -14.39 -14.98
C GLU A 119 21.96 -14.95 -13.89
N TYR A 120 22.42 -14.10 -12.97
CA TYR A 120 23.40 -14.48 -11.93
C TYR A 120 22.77 -15.15 -10.71
N VAL A 121 21.52 -14.81 -10.39
CA VAL A 121 20.74 -15.35 -9.26
C VAL A 121 19.77 -16.42 -9.77
#